data_AF-A0A2E9BAM5-F1
#
_entry.id   AF-A0A2E9BAM5-F1
#
_cell.length_a   1.000
_cell.length_b   1.000
_cell.length_c   1.000
_cell.angle_alpha   90.00
_cell.angle_beta   90.00
_cell.angle_gamma   90.00
#
_symmetry.space_group_name_H-M   'P 1'
#
loop_
_entity.id
_entity.type
_entity.pdbx_description
1 polymer ?
#
loop_
_entity_poly.entity_id
_entity_poly.type
_entity_poly.pdbx_seq_one_letter_code
_entity_poly.pdbx_strand_id
1 'polypeptide(L)'
;MDYSTDLENLHCWINEKREQGAIAILTHKNGDMDTIGSAMALSKIIGDCAKACGIHVSKIANRVLSLSNDSFHKINPNNPMWPRTLSGIIVVDTASPNQTGVQIPDGIPICVIDHHQGDDNWTDAELNICWDVSSTAEIIHSYCESYSPDKLDNNTAKQLLAGIITDTGRFKHANSLSLRTASELIDNYDIDYASFIHFLEVDELNHSQRVAISKSL
;
A
#
# COMPACT_ATOMS: atom_id res chain seq x y z
N MET A 1 15.55 -12.86 -9.17
CA MET A 1 15.54 -13.57 -7.88
C MET A 1 14.29 -14.43 -7.84
N ASP A 2 14.35 -15.61 -7.24
CA ASP A 2 13.17 -16.46 -7.04
C ASP A 2 12.56 -16.08 -5.70
N TYR A 3 11.37 -15.50 -5.75
CA TYR A 3 10.64 -15.05 -4.56
C TYR A 3 9.45 -15.96 -4.21
N SER A 4 9.33 -17.12 -4.86
CA SER A 4 8.18 -18.02 -4.71
C SER A 4 7.98 -18.48 -3.26
N THR A 5 9.05 -18.78 -2.53
CA THR A 5 8.98 -19.19 -1.12
C THR A 5 8.44 -18.08 -0.21
N ASP A 6 8.84 -16.83 -0.41
CA ASP A 6 8.32 -15.71 0.39
C ASP A 6 6.83 -15.50 0.13
N LEU A 7 6.41 -15.58 -1.13
CA LEU A 7 5.00 -15.46 -1.50
C LEU A 7 4.17 -16.62 -0.93
N GLU A 8 4.71 -17.84 -0.90
CA GLU A 8 4.06 -19.00 -0.27
C GLU A 8 3.92 -18.82 1.24
N ASN A 9 4.99 -18.38 1.91
CA ASN A 9 4.95 -18.10 3.35
C ASN A 9 3.94 -16.99 3.66
N LEU A 10 3.89 -15.92 2.86
CA LEU A 10 2.89 -14.86 2.98
C LEU A 10 1.47 -15.40 2.82
N HIS A 11 1.24 -16.24 1.82
CA HIS A 11 -0.06 -16.84 1.56
C HIS A 11 -0.54 -17.69 2.74
N CYS A 12 0.35 -18.55 3.26
CA CYS A 12 0.08 -19.38 4.43
C CYS A 12 -0.23 -18.54 5.67
N TRP A 13 0.61 -17.53 5.96
CA TRP A 13 0.42 -16.64 7.10
C TRP A 13 -0.92 -15.90 7.01
N ILE A 14 -1.23 -15.31 5.85
CA ILE A 14 -2.49 -14.62 5.61
C ILE A 14 -3.67 -15.56 5.84
N ASN A 15 -3.69 -16.75 5.25
CA ASN A 15 -4.82 -17.68 5.39
C ASN A 15 -5.01 -18.12 6.84
N GLU A 16 -3.92 -18.41 7.56
CA GLU A 16 -3.99 -18.75 8.99
C GLU A 16 -4.63 -17.61 9.81
N LYS A 17 -4.16 -16.37 9.66
CA LYS A 17 -4.70 -15.24 10.45
C LYS A 17 -6.13 -14.88 10.05
N ARG A 18 -6.51 -15.07 8.78
CA ARG A 18 -7.88 -14.85 8.30
C ARG A 18 -8.89 -15.78 8.97
N GLU A 19 -8.52 -17.01 9.26
CA GLU A 19 -9.39 -17.96 9.97
C GLU A 19 -9.55 -17.61 11.46
N GLN A 20 -8.57 -16.92 12.03
CA GLN A 20 -8.53 -16.56 13.45
C GLN A 20 -9.23 -15.22 13.75
N GLY A 21 -9.37 -14.31 12.78
CA GLY A 21 -10.01 -13.02 13.01
C GLY A 21 -9.70 -11.93 11.98
N ALA A 22 -9.69 -10.69 12.46
CA ALA A 22 -9.46 -9.49 11.67
C ALA A 22 -7.98 -9.23 11.46
N ILE A 23 -7.59 -8.76 10.28
CA ILE A 23 -6.23 -8.38 9.94
C ILE A 23 -6.18 -6.86 9.73
N ALA A 24 -5.26 -6.18 10.41
CA ALA A 24 -4.99 -4.78 10.12
C ALA A 24 -3.80 -4.68 9.15
N ILE A 25 -3.92 -3.86 8.11
CA ILE A 25 -2.83 -3.58 7.18
C ILE A 25 -2.37 -2.16 7.45
N LEU A 26 -1.23 -2.02 8.12
CA LEU A 26 -0.75 -0.80 8.72
C LEU A 26 0.30 -0.13 7.82
N THR A 27 0.08 1.14 7.50
CA THR A 27 1.03 1.96 6.75
C THR A 27 2.02 2.67 7.68
N HIS A 28 3.15 3.13 7.15
CA HIS A 28 3.98 4.10 7.86
C HIS A 28 3.23 5.43 8.06
N LYS A 29 3.69 6.24 9.03
CA LYS A 29 3.02 7.44 9.52
C LYS A 29 2.83 8.55 8.48
N ASN A 30 3.64 8.58 7.43
CA ASN A 30 3.55 9.60 6.38
C ASN A 30 2.50 9.23 5.32
N GLY A 31 2.17 7.95 5.17
CA GLY A 31 1.11 7.50 4.27
C GLY A 31 1.30 8.00 2.83
N ASP A 32 2.49 7.81 2.24
CA ASP A 32 2.66 8.12 0.82
C ASP A 32 1.92 7.11 -0.06
N MET A 33 2.10 7.20 -1.37
CA MET A 33 1.30 6.40 -2.29
C MET A 33 1.74 4.93 -2.31
N ASP A 34 3.00 4.59 -2.06
CA ASP A 34 3.45 3.19 -2.11
C ASP A 34 2.88 2.39 -0.94
N THR A 35 3.03 2.88 0.29
CA THR A 35 2.41 2.26 1.46
C THR A 35 0.88 2.22 1.38
N ILE A 36 0.23 3.32 0.93
CA ILE A 36 -1.24 3.39 0.88
C ILE A 36 -1.77 2.47 -0.21
N GLY A 37 -1.16 2.49 -1.40
CA GLY A 37 -1.56 1.65 -2.52
C GLY A 37 -1.39 0.18 -2.18
N SER A 38 -0.25 -0.19 -1.59
CA SER A 38 0.04 -1.54 -1.10
C SER A 38 -0.98 -2.00 -0.06
N ALA A 39 -1.28 -1.16 0.93
CA ALA A 39 -2.22 -1.51 1.99
C ALA A 39 -3.65 -1.73 1.47
N MET A 40 -4.12 -0.83 0.60
CA MET A 40 -5.46 -0.91 0.03
C MET A 40 -5.61 -2.11 -0.90
N ALA A 41 -4.61 -2.37 -1.74
CA ALA A 41 -4.61 -3.53 -2.62
C ALA A 41 -4.58 -4.85 -1.86
N LEU A 42 -3.71 -4.96 -0.86
CA LEU A 42 -3.66 -6.14 -0.03
C LEU A 42 -4.96 -6.34 0.77
N SER A 43 -5.58 -5.26 1.25
CA SER A 43 -6.89 -5.32 1.90
C SER A 43 -7.97 -5.89 0.98
N LYS A 44 -7.96 -5.49 -0.30
CA LYS A 44 -8.87 -5.99 -1.32
C LYS A 44 -8.64 -7.47 -1.64
N ILE A 45 -7.37 -7.87 -1.78
CA ILE A 45 -6.97 -9.25 -2.05
C ILE A 45 -7.42 -10.17 -0.91
N ILE A 46 -7.19 -9.76 0.34
CA ILE A 46 -7.55 -10.53 1.53
C ILE A 46 -9.08 -10.55 1.77
N GLY A 47 -9.77 -9.45 1.48
CA GLY A 47 -11.23 -9.33 1.59
C GLY A 47 -11.70 -8.86 2.98
N ASP A 48 -12.95 -9.20 3.33
CA ASP A 48 -13.74 -8.53 4.38
C ASP A 48 -13.12 -8.52 5.79
N CYS A 49 -12.24 -9.46 6.12
CA CYS A 49 -11.57 -9.51 7.41
C CYS A 49 -10.33 -8.61 7.48
N ALA A 50 -9.85 -8.07 6.36
CA ALA A 50 -8.70 -7.16 6.33
C ALA A 50 -9.11 -5.71 6.17
N LYS A 51 -8.36 -4.81 6.83
CA LYS A 51 -8.57 -3.38 6.71
C LYS A 51 -7.25 -2.61 6.62
N ALA A 52 -7.09 -1.85 5.54
CA ALA A 52 -6.03 -0.84 5.42
C ALA A 52 -6.22 0.31 6.42
N CYS A 53 -5.16 0.66 7.13
CA CYS A 53 -5.20 1.65 8.21
C CYS A 53 -3.84 2.34 8.45
N GLY A 54 -3.88 3.52 9.07
CA GLY A 54 -2.68 4.30 9.39
C GLY A 54 -3.00 5.72 9.83
N ILE A 55 -1.98 6.54 10.09
CA ILE A 55 -2.16 7.88 10.66
C ILE A 55 -2.51 8.92 9.58
N HIS A 56 -1.68 8.97 8.54
CA HIS A 56 -1.75 9.98 7.49
C HIS A 56 -2.04 9.34 6.15
N VAL A 57 -2.54 10.16 5.24
CA VAL A 57 -2.69 9.85 3.82
C VAL A 57 -2.19 11.08 3.09
N SER A 58 -1.16 10.94 2.27
CA SER A 58 -0.55 12.03 1.52
C SER A 58 -1.53 12.65 0.51
N LYS A 59 -1.19 13.80 -0.08
CA LYS A 59 -2.04 14.47 -1.09
C LYS A 59 -2.30 13.58 -2.30
N ILE A 60 -1.24 12.96 -2.85
CA ILE A 60 -1.34 12.06 -4.01
C ILE A 60 -2.18 10.84 -3.63
N ALA A 61 -1.91 10.23 -2.47
CA ALA A 61 -2.67 9.09 -2.00
C ALA A 61 -4.16 9.40 -1.85
N ASN A 62 -4.55 10.51 -1.19
CA ASN A 62 -5.97 10.88 -1.06
C ASN A 62 -6.64 11.06 -2.43
N ARG A 63 -5.93 11.64 -3.40
CA ARG A 63 -6.45 11.82 -4.76
C ARG A 63 -6.69 10.47 -5.46
N VAL A 64 -5.74 9.55 -5.39
CA VAL A 64 -5.92 8.22 -5.99
C VAL A 64 -7.04 7.44 -5.29
N LEU A 65 -7.11 7.51 -3.94
CA LEU A 65 -8.19 6.88 -3.19
C LEU A 65 -9.56 7.42 -3.56
N SER A 66 -9.70 8.70 -3.94
CA SER A 66 -10.99 9.28 -4.34
C SER A 66 -11.57 8.70 -5.64
N LEU A 67 -10.80 7.89 -6.38
CA LEU A 67 -11.31 7.11 -7.51
C LEU A 67 -12.18 5.92 -7.07
N SER A 68 -12.09 5.53 -5.79
CA SER A 68 -12.80 4.41 -5.20
C SER A 68 -13.65 4.86 -4.01
N ASN A 69 -14.65 4.05 -3.66
CA ASN A 69 -15.36 4.21 -2.38
C ASN A 69 -14.70 3.39 -1.25
N ASP A 70 -13.51 2.84 -1.50
CA ASP A 70 -12.81 2.02 -0.52
C ASP A 70 -12.32 2.91 0.62
N SER A 71 -12.57 2.47 1.84
CA SER A 71 -12.27 3.26 3.03
C SER A 71 -10.93 2.85 3.64
N PHE A 72 -9.98 3.78 3.61
CA PHE A 72 -8.78 3.74 4.46
C PHE A 72 -9.13 4.17 5.89
N HIS A 73 -8.76 3.38 6.90
CA HIS A 73 -9.08 3.69 8.29
C HIS A 73 -8.00 4.56 8.93
N LYS A 74 -8.33 5.82 9.23
CA LYS A 74 -7.40 6.73 9.94
C LYS A 74 -7.35 6.42 11.43
N ILE A 75 -6.16 6.13 11.92
CA ILE A 75 -5.87 5.84 13.32
C ILE A 75 -5.47 7.13 14.05
N ASN A 76 -5.98 7.31 15.27
CA ASN A 76 -5.48 8.33 16.18
C ASN A 76 -4.20 7.81 16.87
N PRO A 77 -3.02 8.40 16.63
CA PRO A 77 -1.77 7.90 17.21
C PRO A 77 -1.72 7.97 18.74
N ASN A 78 -2.49 8.88 19.36
CA ASN A 78 -2.53 9.03 20.81
C ASN A 78 -3.45 7.99 21.49
N ASN A 79 -4.33 7.35 20.73
CA ASN A 79 -5.26 6.34 21.24
C ASN A 79 -5.67 5.39 20.10
N PRO A 80 -4.76 4.51 19.65
CA PRO A 80 -5.04 3.61 18.55
C PRO A 80 -6.10 2.59 18.98
N MET A 81 -7.13 2.42 18.14
CA MET A 81 -8.21 1.47 18.38
C MET A 81 -8.04 0.27 17.47
N TRP A 82 -7.95 -0.91 18.07
CA TRP A 82 -7.79 -2.17 17.36
C TRP A 82 -9.05 -3.04 17.49
N PRO A 83 -9.41 -3.84 16.47
CA PRO A 83 -10.50 -4.81 16.58
C PRO A 83 -10.27 -5.79 17.73
N ARG A 84 -11.33 -6.20 18.43
CA ARG A 84 -11.23 -7.21 19.50
C ARG A 84 -10.80 -8.58 18.99
N THR A 85 -11.12 -8.87 17.73
CA THR A 85 -10.78 -10.10 17.02
C THR A 85 -9.51 -9.94 16.20
N LEU A 86 -8.66 -8.95 16.47
CA LEU A 86 -7.43 -8.75 15.72
C LEU A 86 -6.53 -9.99 15.86
N SER A 87 -6.27 -10.66 14.74
CA SER A 87 -5.48 -11.89 14.66
C SER A 87 -4.09 -11.67 14.06
N GLY A 88 -3.89 -10.58 13.33
CA GLY A 88 -2.58 -10.23 12.78
C GLY A 88 -2.51 -8.80 12.28
N ILE A 89 -1.29 -8.29 12.21
CA ILE A 89 -0.97 -6.98 11.62
C ILE A 89 0.02 -7.22 10.47
N ILE A 90 -0.33 -6.74 9.28
CA ILE A 90 0.59 -6.67 8.15
C ILE A 90 1.08 -5.24 8.06
N VAL A 91 2.37 -5.00 8.23
CA VAL A 91 2.98 -3.69 8.06
C VAL A 91 3.56 -3.61 6.66
N VAL A 92 3.21 -2.56 5.92
CA VAL A 92 3.66 -2.38 4.54
C VAL A 92 4.53 -1.14 4.39
N ASP A 93 5.61 -1.26 3.62
CA ASP A 93 6.49 -0.15 3.23
C ASP A 93 7.07 0.60 4.44
N THR A 94 7.67 -0.15 5.37
CA THR A 94 8.09 0.38 6.67
C THR A 94 9.29 -0.38 7.23
N ALA A 95 10.50 0.19 7.11
CA ALA A 95 11.76 -0.45 7.53
C ALA A 95 11.89 -0.68 9.05
N SER A 96 11.14 0.07 9.86
CA SER A 96 11.23 -0.03 11.33
C SER A 96 9.91 0.26 12.06
N PRO A 97 9.67 -0.35 13.23
CA PRO A 97 8.44 -0.13 14.01
C PRO A 97 8.13 1.35 14.30
N ASN A 98 9.16 2.15 14.53
CA ASN A 98 9.04 3.59 14.85
C ASN A 98 8.45 4.43 13.70
N GLN A 99 8.52 3.94 12.45
CA GLN A 99 7.96 4.63 11.31
C GLN A 99 6.43 4.50 11.22
N THR A 100 5.82 3.50 11.87
CA THR A 100 4.36 3.37 11.94
C THR A 100 3.70 4.53 12.68
N GLY A 101 4.38 5.07 13.71
CA GLY A 101 3.90 6.17 14.54
C GLY A 101 2.73 5.81 15.47
N VAL A 102 2.33 4.53 15.54
CA VAL A 102 1.27 4.03 16.42
C VAL A 102 1.84 2.97 17.35
N GLN A 103 1.28 2.85 18.55
CA GLN A 103 1.60 1.72 19.41
C GLN A 103 0.89 0.47 18.90
N ILE A 104 1.68 -0.49 18.45
CA ILE A 104 1.22 -1.83 18.07
C ILE A 104 0.90 -2.62 19.35
N PRO A 105 -0.23 -3.34 19.41
CA PRO A 105 -0.60 -4.14 20.57
C PRO A 105 0.35 -5.34 20.76
N ASP A 106 0.75 -5.58 22.00
CA ASP A 106 1.61 -6.71 22.36
C ASP A 106 0.94 -8.06 22.07
N GLY A 107 1.74 -9.05 21.68
CA GLY A 107 1.28 -10.44 21.49
C GLY A 107 0.44 -10.67 20.23
N ILE A 108 0.26 -9.65 19.38
CA ILE A 108 -0.36 -9.82 18.06
C ILE A 108 0.72 -10.17 17.03
N PRO A 109 0.52 -11.24 16.24
CA PRO A 109 1.37 -11.59 15.11
C PRO A 109 1.61 -10.44 14.14
N ILE A 110 2.87 -10.25 13.73
CA ILE A 110 3.27 -9.21 12.77
C ILE A 110 3.91 -9.85 11.54
N CYS A 111 3.43 -9.46 10.37
CA CYS A 111 4.06 -9.70 9.07
C CYS A 111 4.53 -8.35 8.51
N VAL A 112 5.76 -8.27 8.02
CA VAL A 112 6.31 -7.07 7.39
C VAL A 112 6.52 -7.34 5.91
N ILE A 113 6.10 -6.40 5.07
CA ILE A 113 6.33 -6.41 3.62
C ILE A 113 6.94 -5.07 3.24
N ASP A 114 8.18 -5.07 2.80
CA ASP A 114 8.94 -3.87 2.51
C ASP A 114 9.93 -4.09 1.35
N HIS A 115 10.54 -3.01 0.88
CA HIS A 115 11.60 -3.02 -0.11
C HIS A 115 12.85 -2.22 0.30
N HIS A 116 12.78 -1.47 1.41
CA HIS A 116 13.88 -0.67 1.92
C HIS A 116 15.07 -1.54 2.38
N GLN A 117 16.17 -1.49 1.64
CA GLN A 117 17.40 -2.20 2.01
C GLN A 117 18.13 -1.45 3.15
N GLY A 118 18.27 -2.06 4.33
CA GLY A 118 18.94 -1.44 5.48
C GLY A 118 18.87 -2.24 6.78
N ASP A 119 19.28 -1.62 7.90
CA ASP A 119 19.14 -2.19 9.24
C ASP A 119 17.67 -2.14 9.69
N ASP A 120 16.90 -3.16 9.30
CA ASP A 120 15.53 -3.36 9.74
C ASP A 120 15.48 -3.83 11.20
N ASN A 121 14.59 -3.23 11.99
CA ASN A 121 14.45 -3.53 13.43
C ASN A 121 13.20 -4.35 13.76
N TRP A 122 12.66 -5.10 12.80
CA TRP A 122 11.49 -5.96 12.99
C TRP A 122 11.85 -7.32 13.60
N THR A 123 12.62 -7.33 14.69
CA THR A 123 13.12 -8.57 15.31
C THR A 123 12.01 -9.47 15.87
N ASP A 124 10.85 -8.89 16.18
CA ASP A 124 9.70 -9.59 16.76
C ASP A 124 8.63 -9.92 15.69
N ALA A 125 8.89 -9.65 14.41
CA ALA A 125 7.98 -10.05 13.34
C ALA A 125 8.02 -11.57 13.13
N GLU A 126 6.85 -12.18 12.97
CA GLU A 126 6.71 -13.61 12.67
C GLU A 126 7.13 -13.91 11.22
N LEU A 127 6.87 -12.96 10.32
CA LEU A 127 7.28 -13.00 8.92
C LEU A 127 7.82 -11.63 8.50
N ASN A 128 8.98 -11.61 7.84
CA ASN A 128 9.58 -10.41 7.28
C ASN A 128 9.96 -10.68 5.82
N ILE A 129 9.32 -9.94 4.90
CA ILE A 129 9.56 -9.97 3.47
C ILE A 129 10.14 -8.62 3.07
N CYS A 130 11.44 -8.59 2.77
CA CYS A 130 12.12 -7.41 2.29
C CYS A 130 12.82 -7.73 0.96
N TRP A 131 12.23 -7.29 -0.16
CA TRP A 131 12.78 -7.57 -1.49
C TRP A 131 13.60 -6.40 -2.02
N ASP A 132 14.65 -6.70 -2.78
CA ASP A 132 15.40 -5.69 -3.54
C ASP A 132 14.63 -5.31 -4.80
N VAL A 133 13.57 -4.53 -4.62
CA VAL A 133 12.66 -3.99 -5.66
C VAL A 133 12.47 -2.48 -5.46
N SER A 134 11.88 -1.81 -6.45
CA SER A 134 11.75 -0.36 -6.42
C SER A 134 10.59 0.13 -5.56
N SER A 135 9.59 -0.70 -5.27
CA SER A 135 8.48 -0.35 -4.38
C SER A 135 7.77 -1.57 -3.80
N THR A 136 7.14 -1.40 -2.64
CA THR A 136 6.31 -2.43 -1.98
C THR A 136 5.12 -2.83 -2.84
N ALA A 137 4.57 -1.92 -3.65
CA ALA A 137 3.48 -2.22 -4.57
C ALA A 137 3.85 -3.32 -5.60
N GLU A 138 5.13 -3.45 -6.00
CA GLU A 138 5.60 -4.54 -6.88
C GLU A 138 5.49 -5.91 -6.18
N ILE A 139 5.74 -5.96 -4.88
CA ILE A 139 5.63 -7.18 -4.05
C ILE A 139 4.16 -7.59 -3.95
N ILE A 140 3.27 -6.62 -3.64
CA ILE A 140 1.83 -6.87 -3.52
C ILE A 140 1.23 -7.31 -4.86
N HIS A 141 1.66 -6.71 -5.99
CA HIS A 141 1.25 -7.16 -7.32
C HIS A 141 1.69 -8.61 -7.57
N SER A 142 2.95 -8.94 -7.26
CA SER A 142 3.49 -10.28 -7.45
C SER A 142 2.76 -11.35 -6.61
N TYR A 143 2.39 -11.00 -5.36
CA TYR A 143 1.54 -11.83 -4.51
C TYR A 143 0.15 -12.04 -5.12
N CYS A 144 -0.45 -10.97 -5.64
CA CYS A 144 -1.76 -11.02 -6.28
C CYS A 144 -1.76 -11.96 -7.48
N GLU A 145 -0.80 -11.81 -8.40
CA GLU A 145 -0.70 -12.65 -9.60
C GLU A 145 -0.55 -14.14 -9.26
N SER A 146 0.17 -14.44 -8.17
CA SER A 146 0.44 -15.83 -7.77
C SER A 146 -0.74 -16.52 -7.10
N TYR A 147 -1.52 -15.79 -6.28
CA TYR A 147 -2.51 -16.42 -5.39
C TYR A 147 -3.93 -15.88 -5.54
N SER A 148 -4.14 -14.77 -6.25
CA SER A 148 -5.41 -14.05 -6.31
C SER A 148 -5.57 -13.16 -7.56
N PRO A 149 -5.25 -13.64 -8.78
CA PRO A 149 -5.19 -12.79 -9.99
C PRO A 149 -6.51 -12.07 -10.31
N ASP A 150 -7.65 -12.64 -9.91
CA ASP A 150 -8.99 -12.07 -10.15
C ASP A 150 -9.43 -11.02 -9.09
N LYS A 151 -8.60 -10.68 -8.11
CA LYS A 151 -9.01 -9.84 -6.96
C LYS A 151 -8.83 -8.35 -7.15
N LEU A 152 -7.91 -7.91 -8.00
CA LEU A 152 -7.75 -6.49 -8.27
C LEU A 152 -8.85 -6.01 -9.23
N ASP A 153 -9.32 -4.80 -8.99
CA ASP A 153 -10.13 -4.05 -9.94
C ASP A 153 -9.33 -2.86 -10.48
N ASN A 154 -9.91 -2.14 -11.46
CA ASN A 154 -9.26 -1.00 -12.10
C ASN A 154 -8.77 0.06 -11.10
N ASN A 155 -9.50 0.29 -10.00
CA ASN A 155 -9.11 1.28 -8.99
C ASN A 155 -7.93 0.80 -8.16
N THR A 156 -7.93 -0.45 -7.77
CA THR A 156 -6.85 -1.06 -6.99
C THR A 156 -5.58 -1.21 -7.83
N ALA A 157 -5.72 -1.55 -9.12
CA ALA A 157 -4.61 -1.55 -10.08
C ALA A 157 -3.99 -0.15 -10.24
N LYS A 158 -4.81 0.91 -10.32
CA LYS A 158 -4.34 2.31 -10.31
C LYS A 158 -3.63 2.68 -9.01
N GLN A 159 -4.08 2.17 -7.87
CA GLN A 159 -3.41 2.40 -6.58
C GLN A 159 -2.01 1.79 -6.56
N LEU A 160 -1.85 0.53 -6.99
CA LEU A 160 -0.53 -0.11 -7.12
C LEU A 160 0.37 0.62 -8.12
N LEU A 161 -0.17 0.94 -9.32
CA LEU A 161 0.57 1.65 -10.35
C LEU A 161 1.06 3.02 -9.86
N ALA A 162 0.23 3.76 -9.12
CA ALA A 162 0.62 5.04 -8.55
C ALA A 162 1.74 4.91 -7.52
N GLY A 163 1.74 3.85 -6.69
CA GLY A 163 2.84 3.54 -5.77
C GLY A 163 4.17 3.34 -6.50
N ILE A 164 4.17 2.48 -7.53
CA ILE A 164 5.34 2.23 -8.38
C ILE A 164 5.84 3.53 -9.03
N ILE A 165 4.93 4.35 -9.57
CA ILE A 165 5.27 5.63 -10.21
C ILE A 165 5.91 6.59 -9.21
N THR A 166 5.39 6.71 -7.99
CA THR A 166 5.92 7.67 -7.02
C THR A 166 7.29 7.27 -6.52
N ASP A 167 7.49 5.99 -6.20
CA ASP A 167 8.73 5.50 -5.60
C ASP A 167 9.89 5.42 -6.58
N THR A 168 9.58 5.13 -7.84
CA THR A 168 10.57 5.20 -8.92
C THR A 168 10.88 6.64 -9.38
N GLY A 169 10.31 7.66 -8.72
CA GLY A 169 10.49 9.06 -9.11
C GLY A 169 9.96 9.36 -10.51
N ARG A 170 8.81 8.76 -10.87
CA ARG A 170 8.21 8.74 -12.22
C ARG A 170 9.06 7.97 -13.21
N PHE A 171 9.42 6.75 -12.84
CA PHE A 171 10.27 5.83 -13.59
C PHE A 171 11.69 6.34 -13.89
N LYS A 172 12.13 7.46 -13.30
CA LYS A 172 13.52 7.95 -13.42
C LYS A 172 14.53 6.97 -12.81
N HIS A 173 14.10 6.24 -11.79
CA HIS A 173 14.91 5.28 -11.05
C HIS A 173 14.36 3.85 -11.18
N ALA A 174 13.48 3.60 -12.14
CA ALA A 174 12.87 2.29 -12.33
C ALA A 174 13.85 1.28 -12.91
N ASN A 175 13.67 0.03 -12.49
CA ASN A 175 14.32 -1.13 -13.08
C ASN A 175 13.37 -1.86 -14.06
N SER A 176 13.83 -2.97 -14.64
CA SER A 176 13.04 -3.75 -15.59
C SER A 176 11.78 -4.40 -14.99
N LEU A 177 11.77 -4.71 -13.68
CA LEU A 177 10.59 -5.23 -13.00
C LEU A 177 9.52 -4.14 -12.93
N SER A 178 9.88 -2.94 -12.49
CA SER A 178 8.91 -1.84 -12.31
C SER A 178 8.24 -1.44 -13.61
N LEU A 179 9.00 -1.42 -14.72
CA LEU A 179 8.44 -1.17 -16.05
C LEU A 179 7.52 -2.29 -16.53
N ARG A 180 7.87 -3.55 -16.23
CA ARG A 180 7.04 -4.72 -16.58
C ARG A 180 5.73 -4.72 -15.81
N THR A 181 5.80 -4.59 -14.48
CA THR A 181 4.62 -4.54 -13.62
C THR A 181 3.71 -3.37 -13.99
N ALA A 182 4.28 -2.20 -14.29
CA ALA A 182 3.48 -1.07 -14.79
C ALA A 182 2.77 -1.41 -16.12
N SER A 183 3.46 -2.05 -17.07
CA SER A 183 2.85 -2.49 -18.34
C SER A 183 1.71 -3.48 -18.11
N GLU A 184 1.91 -4.48 -17.26
CA GLU A 184 0.89 -5.49 -16.92
C GLU A 184 -0.35 -4.83 -16.31
N LEU A 185 -0.17 -3.92 -15.35
CA LEU A 185 -1.27 -3.15 -14.74
C LEU A 185 -2.01 -2.27 -15.76
N ILE A 186 -1.28 -1.64 -16.67
CA ILE A 186 -1.87 -0.78 -17.71
C ILE A 186 -2.72 -1.62 -18.67
N ASP A 187 -2.17 -2.72 -19.17
CA ASP A 187 -2.81 -3.56 -20.19
C ASP A 187 -4.00 -4.34 -19.60
N ASN A 188 -3.82 -4.99 -18.45
CA ASN A 188 -4.84 -5.86 -17.85
C ASN A 188 -6.07 -5.08 -17.36
N TYR A 189 -5.90 -3.80 -17.02
CA TYR A 189 -6.97 -2.97 -16.46
C TYR A 189 -7.38 -1.81 -17.36
N ASP A 190 -6.91 -1.73 -18.60
CA ASP A 190 -7.25 -0.67 -19.56
C ASP A 190 -7.04 0.75 -18.98
N ILE A 191 -5.87 0.97 -18.37
CA ILE A 191 -5.53 2.26 -17.77
C ILE A 191 -4.97 3.18 -18.86
N ASP A 192 -5.67 4.26 -19.17
CA ASP A 192 -5.08 5.36 -19.95
C ASP A 192 -3.96 6.02 -19.13
N TYR A 193 -2.72 5.58 -19.38
CA TYR A 193 -1.55 6.00 -18.65
C TYR A 193 -1.30 7.51 -18.74
N ALA A 194 -1.51 8.13 -19.91
CA ALA A 194 -1.27 9.56 -20.08
C ALA A 194 -2.26 10.38 -19.24
N SER A 195 -3.55 10.04 -19.30
CA SER A 195 -4.57 10.66 -18.45
C SER A 195 -4.32 10.40 -16.96
N PHE A 196 -3.84 9.20 -16.61
CA PHE A 196 -3.55 8.84 -15.23
C PHE A 196 -2.36 9.62 -14.66
N ILE A 197 -1.26 9.76 -15.41
CA ILE A 197 -0.12 10.61 -15.01
C ILE A 197 -0.55 12.06 -14.84
N HIS A 198 -1.32 12.60 -15.79
CA HIS A 198 -1.84 13.95 -15.69
C HIS A 198 -2.66 14.12 -14.40
N PHE A 199 -3.54 13.16 -14.10
CA PHE A 199 -4.32 13.14 -12.86
C PHE A 199 -3.45 13.13 -11.60
N LEU A 200 -2.34 12.38 -11.57
CA LEU A 200 -1.39 12.41 -10.45
C LEU A 200 -0.70 13.78 -10.31
N GLU A 201 -0.47 14.48 -11.42
CA GLU A 201 0.23 15.77 -11.47
C GLU A 201 -0.63 16.99 -11.16
N VAL A 202 -1.92 16.96 -11.48
CA VAL A 202 -2.78 18.14 -11.35
C VAL A 202 -2.78 18.61 -9.91
N ASP A 203 -2.19 19.77 -9.62
CA ASP A 203 -2.46 20.44 -8.37
C ASP A 203 -3.89 20.97 -8.40
N GLU A 204 -4.77 20.41 -7.57
CA GLU A 204 -6.03 21.08 -7.30
C GLU A 204 -5.67 22.46 -6.75
N LEU A 205 -6.05 23.51 -7.47
CA LEU A 205 -5.92 24.88 -6.99
C LEU A 205 -6.59 24.96 -5.62
N ASN A 206 -5.82 25.33 -4.60
CA ASN A 206 -6.36 25.50 -3.26
C ASN A 206 -7.44 26.60 -3.27
N HIS A 207 -8.37 26.58 -2.31
CA HIS A 207 -9.43 27.58 -2.19
C HIS A 207 -8.91 29.03 -2.34
N SER A 208 -7.74 29.34 -1.77
CA SER A 208 -7.08 30.64 -1.88
C SER A 208 -6.67 31.02 -3.31
N GLN A 209 -6.25 30.05 -4.12
CA GLN A 209 -5.91 30.26 -5.54
C GLN A 209 -7.17 30.40 -6.40
N ARG A 210 -8.24 29.63 -6.10
CA ARG A 210 -9.55 29.79 -6.76
C ARG A 210 -10.16 31.17 -6.48
N VAL A 211 -10.05 31.66 -5.25
CA VAL A 211 -10.51 33.01 -4.87
C VAL A 211 -9.64 34.11 -5.50
N ALA A 212 -8.32 33.91 -5.60
CA ALA A 212 -7.43 34.88 -6.26
C ALA A 212 -7.72 35.02 -7.76
N ILE A 213 -7.99 33.92 -8.45
CA ILE A 213 -8.38 33.92 -9.87
C ILE A 213 -9.75 34.58 -10.05
N SER A 214 -10.72 34.29 -9.18
CA SER A 214 -12.06 34.90 -9.23
C SER A 214 -12.09 36.41 -8.92
N LYS A 215 -11.07 36.95 -8.25
CA LYS A 215 -10.93 38.40 -8.00
C LYS A 215 -10.14 39.14 -9.08
N SER A 216 -9.57 38.41 -10.03
CA SER A 216 -8.72 38.94 -11.10
C SER A 216 -9.41 38.93 -12.48
N LEU A 217 -10.66 38.44 -12.54
CA LEU A 217 -11.59 38.53 -13.68
C LEU A 217 -12.64 39.60 -13.37
#